data_AF-A0A0G8CG51-F1
#
_entry.id   AF-A0A0G8CG51-F1
#
_cell.length_a   1.000
_cell.length_b   1.000
_cell.length_c   1.000
_cell.angle_alpha   90.00
_cell.angle_beta   90.00
_cell.angle_gamma   90.00
#
_symmetry.space_group_name_H-M   'P 1'
#
loop_
_entity.id
_entity.type
_entity.pdbx_description
1 polymer ?
#
loop_
_entity_poly.entity_id
_entity_poly.type
_entity_poly.pdbx_seq_one_letter_code
_entity_poly.pdbx_strand_id
1 'polypeptide(L)'
;MKTYTGFEAIERMKTNWIKEKNDFFAHTLKEGKHEVLGISSQRIVPSAIGMNFFFENEFVDYEKPLNLEYGEMFVMESSNGKWYGILKEETQTKYYLIMGLKVGEYRFYENGCTFKRYQGRTFRKATDEELEEFERFMVFYKKNRKMDEFKLGDICEREDVLYKVVVQTEDNKFEGVLGCVAINEKDTPVKYFPVKSMELQFCVEDMVG
;
A
#
# COMPACT_ATOMS: atom_id res chain seq x y z
N MET A 1 -6.61 17.24 14.49
CA MET A 1 -6.80 16.01 15.30
C MET A 1 -7.94 16.32 16.25
N LYS A 2 -9.06 15.59 16.16
CA LYS A 2 -10.17 15.78 17.08
C LYS A 2 -9.75 15.21 18.43
N THR A 3 -9.95 15.98 19.49
CA THR A 3 -9.76 15.53 20.87
C THR A 3 -11.12 15.20 21.48
N TYR A 4 -11.12 14.31 22.46
CA TYR A 4 -12.30 13.86 23.19
C TYR A 4 -12.05 14.02 24.69
N THR A 5 -13.07 14.45 25.43
CA THR A 5 -13.03 14.57 26.91
C THR A 5 -14.37 14.13 27.50
N GLY A 6 -14.37 13.73 28.76
CA GLY A 6 -15.55 13.30 29.52
C GLY A 6 -16.39 12.27 28.77
N PHE A 7 -17.69 12.57 28.61
CA PHE A 7 -18.62 11.69 27.91
C PHE A 7 -18.28 11.47 26.43
N GLU A 8 -17.67 12.44 25.74
CA GLU A 8 -17.29 12.25 24.34
C GLU A 8 -16.22 11.17 24.18
N ALA A 9 -15.26 11.11 25.12
CA ALA A 9 -14.25 10.05 25.15
C ALA A 9 -14.90 8.69 25.42
N ILE A 10 -15.86 8.63 26.35
CA ILE A 10 -16.60 7.40 26.69
C ILE A 10 -17.41 6.88 25.49
N GLU A 11 -18.14 7.76 24.79
CA GLU A 11 -18.87 7.37 23.59
C GLU A 11 -17.92 6.91 22.49
N ARG A 12 -16.78 7.59 22.31
CA ARG A 12 -15.79 7.18 21.32
C ARG A 12 -15.20 5.79 21.63
N MET A 13 -14.94 5.49 22.90
CA MET A 13 -14.43 4.18 23.34
C MET A 13 -15.31 2.99 22.96
N LYS A 14 -16.62 3.20 22.77
CA LYS A 14 -17.53 2.12 22.34
C LYS A 14 -17.26 1.62 20.92
N THR A 15 -16.60 2.43 20.11
CA THR A 15 -16.35 2.16 18.68
C THR A 15 -14.86 2.10 18.34
N ASN A 16 -14.02 2.76 19.13
CA ASN A 16 -12.60 2.93 18.85
C ASN A 16 -11.75 2.75 20.12
N TRP A 17 -10.46 2.46 19.91
CA TRP A 17 -9.46 2.66 20.96
C TRP A 17 -9.09 4.14 21.00
N ILE A 18 -8.93 4.71 22.19
CA ILE A 18 -8.45 6.08 22.39
C ILE A 18 -7.23 6.10 23.29
N LYS A 19 -6.31 7.04 23.10
CA LYS A 19 -5.16 7.24 23.98
C LYS A 19 -5.01 8.70 24.36
N GLU A 20 -4.41 8.96 25.51
CA GLU A 20 -3.90 10.30 25.81
C GLU A 20 -2.67 10.59 24.93
N LYS A 21 -2.39 11.85 24.60
CA LYS A 21 -1.31 12.22 23.66
C LYS A 21 0.06 11.61 24.02
N ASN A 22 0.40 11.57 25.30
CA ASN A 22 1.71 11.12 25.80
C ASN A 22 1.69 9.80 26.57
N ASP A 23 0.58 9.06 26.51
CA ASP A 23 0.44 7.82 27.29
C ASP A 23 0.79 6.57 26.48
N PHE A 24 1.20 5.54 27.22
CA PHE A 24 1.55 4.20 26.76
C PHE A 24 0.37 3.24 26.78
N PHE A 25 -0.82 3.75 27.11
CA PHE A 25 -2.04 2.99 27.18
C PHE A 25 -3.08 3.52 26.19
N ALA A 26 -3.83 2.59 25.60
CA ALA A 26 -5.05 2.91 24.87
C ALA A 26 -6.24 2.25 25.59
N HIS A 27 -7.40 2.88 25.50
CA HIS A 27 -8.61 2.52 26.22
C HIS A 27 -9.75 2.23 25.23
N THR A 28 -10.57 1.21 25.53
CA THR A 28 -11.81 0.93 24.80
C THR A 28 -12.90 0.45 25.76
N LEU A 29 -14.16 0.55 25.35
CA LEU A 29 -15.32 0.11 26.11
C LEU A 29 -16.10 -0.89 25.26
N LYS A 30 -15.73 -2.17 25.37
CA LYS A 30 -16.35 -3.24 24.58
C LYS A 30 -17.37 -3.99 25.43
N GLU A 31 -18.62 -4.07 24.98
CA GLU A 31 -19.70 -4.77 25.70
C GLU A 31 -19.85 -4.30 27.17
N GLY A 32 -19.66 -3.01 27.42
CA GLY A 32 -19.72 -2.41 28.76
C GLY A 32 -18.51 -2.69 29.66
N LYS A 33 -17.48 -3.37 29.15
CA LYS A 33 -16.23 -3.64 29.87
C LYS A 33 -15.14 -2.68 29.42
N HIS A 34 -14.50 -2.03 30.38
CA HIS A 34 -13.34 -1.18 30.13
C HIS A 34 -12.09 -2.05 29.98
N GLU A 35 -11.45 -1.95 28.83
CA GLU A 35 -10.21 -2.64 28.52
C GLU A 35 -9.11 -1.63 28.22
N VAL A 36 -7.89 -2.00 28.61
CA VAL A 36 -6.67 -1.20 28.38
C VAL A 36 -5.67 -2.04 27.60
N LEU A 37 -5.15 -1.45 26.52
CA LEU A 37 -4.07 -1.97 25.71
C LEU A 37 -2.76 -1.29 26.13
N GLY A 38 -1.81 -2.06 26.64
CA GLY A 38 -0.42 -1.59 26.76
C GLY A 38 0.21 -1.50 25.39
N ILE A 39 0.52 -0.29 24.92
CA ILE A 39 1.00 -0.04 23.54
C ILE A 39 2.32 -0.76 23.29
N SER A 40 3.25 -0.76 24.25
CA SER A 40 4.55 -1.44 24.09
C SER A 40 4.46 -2.95 24.24
N SER A 41 3.61 -3.45 25.13
CA SER A 41 3.48 -4.89 25.40
C SER A 41 2.49 -5.60 24.47
N GLN A 42 1.68 -4.83 23.73
CA GLN A 42 0.55 -5.31 22.92
C GLN A 42 -0.44 -6.20 23.70
N ARG A 43 -0.47 -6.06 25.04
CA ARG A 43 -1.33 -6.84 25.93
C ARG A 43 -2.58 -6.06 26.29
N ILE A 44 -3.73 -6.72 26.18
CA ILE A 44 -5.03 -6.19 26.62
C ILE A 44 -5.36 -6.75 27.99
N VAL A 45 -5.76 -5.88 28.92
CA VAL A 45 -6.20 -6.26 30.27
C VAL A 45 -7.47 -5.51 30.66
N PRO A 46 -8.35 -6.09 31.50
CA PRO A 46 -9.43 -5.35 32.12
C PRO A 46 -8.89 -4.20 32.95
N SER A 47 -9.58 -3.06 32.93
CA SER A 47 -9.22 -1.89 33.73
C SER A 47 -10.35 -1.47 34.65
N ALA A 48 -9.97 -1.00 35.84
CA ALA A 48 -10.87 -0.44 36.85
C ALA A 48 -10.62 1.07 37.04
N ILE A 49 -10.11 1.75 36.00
CA ILE A 49 -9.92 3.20 36.01
C ILE A 49 -11.27 3.89 36.27
N GLY A 50 -11.27 4.84 37.21
CA GLY A 50 -12.45 5.63 37.54
C GLY A 50 -12.84 6.56 36.39
N MET A 51 -14.16 6.80 36.23
CA MET A 51 -14.67 7.67 35.16
C MET A 51 -14.03 9.06 35.13
N ASN A 52 -13.67 9.62 36.30
CA ASN A 52 -13.04 10.94 36.42
C ASN A 52 -11.78 11.09 35.55
N PHE A 53 -11.03 9.99 35.33
CA PHE A 53 -9.88 9.99 34.43
C PHE A 53 -10.23 10.50 33.03
N PHE A 54 -11.41 10.16 32.52
CA PHE A 54 -11.84 10.61 31.20
C PHE A 54 -12.30 12.07 31.18
N PHE A 55 -12.73 12.62 32.33
CA PHE A 55 -13.11 14.03 32.46
C PHE A 55 -11.91 14.95 32.67
N GLU A 56 -10.82 14.42 33.22
CA GLU A 56 -9.61 15.19 33.56
C GLU A 56 -8.59 15.24 32.41
N ASN A 57 -8.71 14.38 31.39
CA ASN A 57 -7.72 14.21 30.33
C ASN A 57 -8.30 14.37 28.91
N GLU A 58 -7.42 14.73 27.97
CA GLU A 58 -7.74 14.78 26.54
C GLU A 58 -7.26 13.53 25.79
N PHE A 59 -8.19 12.93 25.05
CA PHE A 59 -7.92 11.71 24.29
C PHE A 59 -7.98 11.95 22.79
N VAL A 60 -7.31 11.08 22.06
CA VAL A 60 -7.32 11.01 20.59
C VAL A 60 -7.53 9.56 20.19
N ASP A 61 -7.95 9.31 18.94
CA ASP A 61 -8.03 7.95 18.44
C ASP A 61 -6.65 7.28 18.48
N TYR A 62 -6.59 6.07 19.03
CA TYR A 62 -5.41 5.23 18.98
C TYR A 62 -5.40 4.43 17.68
N GLU A 63 -4.40 4.71 16.85
CA GLU A 63 -4.11 3.92 15.65
C GLU A 63 -3.04 2.87 16.00
N LYS A 64 -3.44 1.60 15.89
CA LYS A 64 -2.54 0.48 16.16
C LYS A 64 -1.35 0.55 15.18
N PRO A 65 -0.10 0.40 15.65
CA PRO A 65 1.04 0.29 14.76
C PRO A 65 0.91 -0.91 13.83
N LEU A 66 1.41 -0.77 12.61
CA LEU A 66 1.33 -1.84 11.62
C LEU A 66 2.32 -2.97 11.91
N ASN A 67 3.32 -2.73 12.77
CA ASN A 67 4.40 -3.67 13.09
C ASN A 67 5.01 -4.21 11.81
N LEU A 68 5.45 -3.28 10.97
CA LEU A 68 6.10 -3.57 9.72
C LEU A 68 7.61 -3.62 9.92
N GLU A 69 8.28 -4.50 9.20
CA GLU A 69 9.74 -4.53 9.12
C GLU A 69 10.26 -3.54 8.08
N TYR A 70 11.55 -3.20 8.16
CA TYR A 70 12.22 -2.40 7.15
C TYR A 70 12.05 -3.06 5.77
N GLY A 71 11.63 -2.28 4.78
CA GLY A 71 11.41 -2.76 3.41
C GLY A 71 10.02 -3.37 3.17
N GLU A 72 9.20 -3.59 4.21
CA GLU A 72 7.84 -4.06 3.99
C GLU A 72 6.95 -2.96 3.40
N MET A 73 6.02 -3.39 2.54
CA MET A 73 5.04 -2.51 1.93
C MET A 73 3.81 -2.32 2.83
N PHE A 74 3.30 -1.10 2.84
CA PHE A 74 2.01 -0.77 3.42
C PHE A 74 1.18 0.08 2.47
N VAL A 75 -0.12 0.09 2.72
CA VAL A 75 -1.07 0.93 1.99
C VAL A 75 -1.53 2.05 2.88
N MET A 76 -1.55 3.26 2.31
CA MET A 76 -2.19 4.42 2.88
C MET A 76 -3.33 4.87 1.98
N GLU A 77 -4.52 5.00 2.54
CA GLU A 77 -5.69 5.52 1.82
C GLU A 77 -6.14 6.84 2.46
N SER A 78 -6.54 7.78 1.61
CA SER A 78 -7.07 9.08 2.03
C SER A 78 -8.05 9.60 0.98
N SER A 79 -8.70 10.73 1.25
CA SER A 79 -9.49 11.46 0.25
C SER A 79 -8.70 11.82 -1.01
N ASN A 80 -7.37 11.90 -0.93
CA ASN A 80 -6.49 12.26 -2.03
C ASN A 80 -5.99 11.03 -2.83
N GLY A 81 -6.53 9.84 -2.53
CA GLY A 81 -6.23 8.60 -3.21
C GLY A 81 -5.38 7.61 -2.39
N LYS A 82 -5.07 6.50 -3.06
CA LYS A 82 -4.34 5.34 -2.55
C LYS A 82 -2.83 5.48 -2.82
N TRP A 83 -2.04 5.09 -1.83
CA TRP A 83 -0.58 5.08 -1.90
C TRP A 83 -0.02 3.73 -1.44
N TYR A 84 1.01 3.28 -2.14
CA TYR A 84 1.91 2.22 -1.68
C TYR A 84 3.15 2.86 -1.09
N GLY A 85 3.54 2.44 0.11
CA GLY A 85 4.73 2.92 0.80
C GLY A 85 5.62 1.76 1.20
N ILE A 86 6.91 1.85 0.89
CA ILE A 86 7.91 0.90 1.37
C ILE A 86 8.54 1.48 2.63
N LEU A 87 8.41 0.77 3.75
CA LEU A 87 8.80 1.29 5.05
C LEU A 87 10.32 1.40 5.17
N LYS A 88 10.80 2.55 5.62
CA LYS A 88 12.16 2.75 6.13
C LYS A 88 12.17 2.68 7.65
N GLU A 89 11.28 3.43 8.29
CA GLU A 89 11.21 3.51 9.75
C GLU A 89 9.80 3.90 10.18
N GLU A 90 9.28 3.23 11.21
CA GLU A 90 8.03 3.59 11.86
C GLU A 90 8.32 4.28 13.19
N THR A 91 7.76 5.48 13.37
CA THR A 91 7.78 6.21 14.65
C THR A 91 6.36 6.34 15.18
N GLN A 92 6.21 6.80 16.43
CA GLN A 92 4.91 7.02 17.05
C GLN A 92 3.98 7.97 16.27
N THR A 93 4.53 8.82 15.40
CA THR A 93 3.76 9.86 14.69
C THR A 93 3.85 9.78 13.17
N LYS A 94 4.84 9.05 12.63
CA LYS A 94 5.14 9.03 11.21
C LYS A 94 5.63 7.67 10.72
N TYR A 95 5.31 7.37 9.47
CA TYR A 95 6.00 6.39 8.64
C TYR A 95 7.00 7.12 7.74
N TYR A 96 8.27 6.75 7.82
CA TYR A 96 9.32 7.18 6.91
C TYR A 96 9.45 6.15 5.80
N LEU A 97 9.51 6.59 4.56
CA LEU A 97 9.49 5.71 3.40
C LEU A 97 10.88 5.65 2.75
N ILE A 98 11.23 4.46 2.27
CA ILE A 98 12.29 4.28 1.27
C ILE A 98 11.81 4.90 -0.03
N MET A 99 10.58 4.55 -0.42
CA MET A 99 9.90 5.03 -1.61
C MET A 99 8.38 5.00 -1.42
N GLY A 100 7.67 5.81 -2.21
CA GLY A 100 6.22 5.83 -2.24
C GLY A 100 5.68 5.96 -3.67
N LEU A 101 4.61 5.22 -3.95
CA LEU A 101 3.87 5.25 -5.22
C LEU A 101 2.45 5.76 -4.97
N LYS A 102 2.04 6.80 -5.68
CA LYS A 102 0.63 7.21 -5.76
C LYS A 102 -0.05 6.44 -6.87
N VAL A 103 -0.86 5.43 -6.52
CA VAL A 103 -1.38 4.39 -7.43
C VAL A 103 -2.15 4.99 -8.61
N GLY A 104 -3.08 5.91 -8.36
CA GLY A 104 -3.94 6.47 -9.43
C GLY A 104 -3.21 7.38 -10.42
N GLU A 105 -2.04 7.90 -10.08
CA GLU A 105 -1.24 8.76 -10.97
C GLU A 105 0.03 8.06 -11.46
N TYR A 106 0.31 6.85 -10.96
CA TYR A 106 1.61 6.17 -11.06
C TYR A 106 2.79 7.09 -10.79
N ARG A 107 2.62 8.02 -9.84
CA ARG A 107 3.64 9.00 -9.49
C ARG A 107 4.52 8.44 -8.38
N PHE A 108 5.79 8.28 -8.70
CA PHE A 108 6.77 7.67 -7.83
C PHE A 108 7.66 8.70 -7.15
N TYR A 109 7.99 8.43 -5.89
CA TYR A 109 8.79 9.29 -5.03
C TYR A 109 9.87 8.44 -4.35
N GLU A 110 11.13 8.74 -4.65
CA GLU A 110 12.28 8.17 -3.97
C GLU A 110 12.78 9.10 -2.87
N ASN A 111 13.34 8.52 -1.81
CA ASN A 111 14.07 9.21 -0.75
C ASN A 111 13.30 10.30 0.01
N GLY A 112 12.84 9.97 1.22
CA GLY A 112 12.48 10.99 2.21
C GLY A 112 11.02 11.42 2.22
N CYS A 113 10.12 10.67 1.57
CA CYS A 113 8.70 10.81 1.84
C CYS A 113 8.37 10.34 3.26
N THR A 114 7.48 11.07 3.91
CA THR A 114 6.95 10.68 5.22
C THR A 114 5.44 10.85 5.24
N PHE A 115 4.76 9.92 5.91
CA PHE A 115 3.34 10.02 6.18
C PHE A 115 3.09 10.17 7.66
N LYS A 116 2.34 11.20 8.04
CA LYS A 116 1.85 11.37 9.42
C LYS A 116 0.65 10.45 9.65
N ARG A 117 0.58 9.82 10.82
CA ARG A 117 -0.56 8.97 11.23
C ARG A 117 -1.90 9.70 11.25
N TYR A 118 -1.94 10.85 11.92
CA TYR A 118 -3.19 11.50 12.36
C TYR A 118 -3.92 12.39 11.33
N GLN A 119 -3.94 12.06 10.03
CA GLN A 119 -4.55 12.93 9.01
C GLN A 119 -5.60 12.24 8.14
N GLY A 120 -6.75 11.82 8.68
CA GLY A 120 -7.87 11.32 7.86
C GLY A 120 -7.44 10.23 6.88
N ARG A 121 -6.45 9.44 7.29
CA ARG A 121 -5.75 8.44 6.52
C ARG A 121 -5.93 7.11 7.22
N THR A 122 -6.13 6.06 6.46
CA THR A 122 -6.05 4.70 6.98
C THR A 122 -4.72 4.11 6.54
N PHE A 123 -4.08 3.37 7.44
CA PHE A 123 -2.84 2.66 7.18
C PHE A 123 -3.12 1.18 7.42
N ARG A 124 -2.67 0.31 6.51
CA ARG A 124 -2.78 -1.14 6.63
C ARG A 124 -1.62 -1.84 5.94
N LYS A 125 -1.39 -3.11 6.29
CA LYS A 125 -0.54 -3.98 5.49
C LYS A 125 -1.13 -4.12 4.08
N ALA A 126 -0.25 -4.27 3.08
CA ALA A 126 -0.67 -4.57 1.72
C ALA A 126 -1.30 -5.96 1.62
N THR A 127 -2.22 -6.14 0.67
CA THR A 127 -2.67 -7.47 0.25
C THR A 127 -1.70 -8.05 -0.77
N ASP A 128 -1.81 -9.35 -1.03
CA ASP A 128 -0.96 -10.04 -2.02
C ASP A 128 -1.14 -9.44 -3.41
N GLU A 129 -2.37 -9.11 -3.82
CA GLU A 129 -2.62 -8.49 -5.13
C GLU A 129 -2.00 -7.09 -5.26
N GLU A 130 -1.90 -6.35 -4.16
CA GLU A 130 -1.27 -5.03 -4.16
C GLU A 130 0.25 -5.14 -4.23
N LEU A 131 0.82 -6.15 -3.57
CA LEU A 131 2.24 -6.49 -3.67
C LEU A 131 2.59 -6.86 -5.11
N GLU A 132 1.81 -7.74 -5.74
CA GLU A 132 1.97 -8.13 -7.16
C GLU A 132 1.84 -6.90 -8.10
N GLU A 133 0.86 -6.04 -7.88
CA GLU A 133 0.71 -4.80 -8.66
C GLU A 133 1.93 -3.88 -8.53
N PHE A 134 2.45 -3.72 -7.31
CA PHE A 134 3.64 -2.92 -7.06
C PHE A 134 4.90 -3.53 -7.70
N GLU A 135 5.10 -4.84 -7.56
CA GLU A 135 6.21 -5.56 -8.19
C GLU A 135 6.17 -5.39 -9.71
N ARG A 136 5.00 -5.57 -10.32
CA ARG A 136 4.79 -5.32 -11.74
C ARG A 136 5.14 -3.88 -12.11
N PHE A 137 4.65 -2.89 -11.38
CA PHE A 137 5.01 -1.49 -11.61
C PHE A 137 6.54 -1.28 -11.58
N MET A 138 7.23 -1.86 -10.59
CA MET A 138 8.68 -1.70 -10.44
C MET A 138 9.48 -2.29 -11.61
N VAL A 139 9.00 -3.34 -12.27
CA VAL A 139 9.62 -3.90 -13.49
C VAL A 139 9.68 -2.85 -14.60
N PHE A 140 8.58 -2.16 -14.88
CA PHE A 140 8.54 -1.09 -15.89
C PHE A 140 9.30 0.17 -15.43
N TYR A 141 9.11 0.56 -14.17
CA TYR A 141 9.71 1.77 -13.62
C TYR A 141 11.25 1.75 -13.70
N LYS A 142 11.89 0.61 -13.35
CA LYS A 142 13.34 0.43 -13.47
C LYS A 142 13.87 0.61 -14.90
N LYS A 143 12.99 0.54 -15.90
CA LYS A 143 13.28 0.71 -17.32
C LYS A 143 12.87 2.08 -17.84
N ASN A 144 12.52 3.01 -16.96
CA ASN A 144 12.00 4.35 -17.26
C ASN A 144 10.72 4.31 -18.11
N ARG A 145 9.85 3.33 -17.85
CA ARG A 145 8.58 3.16 -18.56
C ARG A 145 7.40 3.31 -17.61
N LYS A 146 6.26 3.70 -18.16
CA LYS A 146 4.97 3.65 -17.45
C LYS A 146 4.57 2.18 -17.25
N MET A 147 3.73 1.92 -16.25
CA MET A 147 3.15 0.59 -16.06
C MET A 147 2.48 0.14 -17.35
N ASP A 148 2.69 -1.12 -17.73
CA ASP A 148 2.09 -1.73 -18.92
C ASP A 148 2.52 -1.11 -20.27
N GLU A 149 3.56 -0.26 -20.27
CA GLU A 149 4.15 0.31 -21.48
C GLU A 149 5.13 -0.69 -22.12
N PHE A 150 4.58 -1.70 -22.78
CA PHE A 150 5.34 -2.58 -23.67
C PHE A 150 5.76 -1.84 -24.94
N LYS A 151 6.85 -2.29 -25.55
CA LYS A 151 7.36 -1.81 -26.84
C LYS A 151 7.58 -2.97 -27.79
N LEU A 152 7.57 -2.67 -29.09
CA LEU A 152 7.94 -3.62 -30.12
C LEU A 152 9.33 -4.22 -29.83
N GLY A 153 9.40 -5.54 -29.82
CA GLY A 153 10.61 -6.29 -29.56
C GLY A 153 10.79 -6.77 -28.12
N ASP A 154 10.00 -6.29 -27.17
CA ASP A 154 10.02 -6.79 -25.79
C ASP A 154 9.71 -8.28 -25.74
N ILE A 155 10.32 -8.97 -24.76
CA ILE A 155 9.99 -10.35 -24.43
C ILE A 155 9.12 -10.35 -23.19
N CYS A 156 7.99 -11.01 -23.31
CA CYS A 156 7.02 -11.20 -22.24
C CYS A 156 6.71 -12.68 -22.07
N GLU A 157 6.23 -13.03 -20.88
CA GLU A 157 5.88 -14.39 -20.51
C GLU A 157 4.39 -14.48 -20.21
N ARG A 158 3.81 -15.62 -20.57
CA ARG A 158 2.48 -16.02 -20.16
C ARG A 158 2.37 -17.54 -20.24
N GLU A 159 1.84 -18.16 -19.18
CA GLU A 159 1.61 -19.62 -19.12
C GLU A 159 2.89 -20.41 -19.48
N ASP A 160 4.03 -20.00 -18.92
CA ASP A 160 5.37 -20.57 -19.15
C ASP A 160 5.88 -20.49 -20.62
N VAL A 161 5.28 -19.63 -21.45
CA VAL A 161 5.70 -19.40 -22.84
C VAL A 161 6.21 -17.98 -23.03
N LEU A 162 7.39 -17.87 -23.64
CA LEU A 162 7.99 -16.58 -24.02
C LEU A 162 7.49 -16.10 -25.38
N TYR A 163 7.05 -14.85 -25.38
CA TYR A 163 6.46 -14.15 -26.49
C TYR A 163 7.24 -12.88 -26.80
N LYS A 164 7.50 -12.62 -28.08
CA LYS A 164 8.02 -11.34 -28.56
C LYS A 164 6.88 -10.43 -28.98
N VAL A 165 6.84 -9.21 -28.47
CA VAL A 165 5.87 -8.19 -28.88
C VAL A 165 6.19 -7.75 -30.30
N VAL A 166 5.25 -7.92 -31.23
CA VAL A 166 5.43 -7.59 -32.66
C VAL A 166 4.36 -6.66 -33.20
N VAL A 167 3.27 -6.45 -32.46
CA VAL A 167 2.24 -5.46 -32.78
C VAL A 167 1.93 -4.64 -31.54
N GLN A 168 2.12 -3.33 -31.69
CA GLN A 168 1.69 -2.28 -30.77
C GLN A 168 0.83 -1.35 -31.61
N THR A 169 -0.49 -1.54 -31.63
CA THR A 169 -1.35 -0.67 -32.42
C THR A 169 -1.51 0.66 -31.69
N GLU A 170 -0.88 1.71 -32.20
CA GLU A 170 -1.23 3.10 -31.84
C GLU A 170 -2.69 3.44 -32.22
N ASP A 171 -3.31 2.63 -33.10
CA ASP A 171 -4.68 2.79 -33.62
C ASP A 171 -5.68 1.80 -33.00
N ASN A 172 -6.05 2.08 -31.75
CA ASN A 172 -7.38 1.98 -31.14
C ASN A 172 -8.47 1.04 -31.74
N LYS A 173 -8.21 -0.26 -31.90
CA LYS A 173 -9.29 -1.28 -31.90
C LYS A 173 -9.37 -2.09 -30.60
N PHE A 174 -8.29 -2.14 -29.82
CA PHE A 174 -8.24 -2.86 -28.55
C PHE A 174 -7.23 -2.20 -27.60
N GLU A 175 -7.62 -1.12 -26.92
CA GLU A 175 -6.81 -0.63 -25.78
C GLU A 175 -6.55 -1.78 -24.80
N GLY A 176 -5.31 -1.93 -24.36
CA GLY A 176 -4.94 -2.98 -23.42
C GLY A 176 -4.72 -4.36 -24.03
N VAL A 177 -4.41 -4.48 -25.33
CA VAL A 177 -4.04 -5.75 -25.99
C VAL A 177 -2.69 -5.66 -26.72
N LEU A 178 -1.86 -6.69 -26.60
CA LEU A 178 -0.59 -6.85 -27.31
C LEU A 178 -0.71 -7.95 -28.37
N GLY A 179 -0.14 -7.72 -29.56
CA GLY A 179 0.09 -8.80 -30.52
C GLY A 179 1.50 -9.35 -30.40
N CYS A 180 1.61 -10.66 -30.14
CA CYS A 180 2.89 -11.31 -29.88
C CYS A 180 3.06 -12.62 -30.68
N VAL A 181 4.32 -13.03 -30.87
CA VAL A 181 4.71 -14.31 -31.47
C VAL A 181 5.55 -15.11 -30.48
N ALA A 182 5.31 -16.42 -30.38
CA ALA A 182 6.12 -17.28 -29.51
C ALA A 182 7.55 -17.41 -30.08
N ILE A 183 8.58 -17.32 -29.23
CA ILE A 183 9.98 -17.18 -29.66
C ILE A 183 10.59 -18.50 -30.18
N ASN A 184 10.09 -19.65 -29.72
CA ASN A 184 10.64 -20.98 -30.05
C ASN A 184 9.78 -21.79 -31.03
N GLU A 185 8.75 -21.16 -31.61
CA GLU A 185 7.87 -21.78 -32.60
C GLU A 185 8.16 -21.17 -33.97
N LYS A 186 8.29 -22.00 -35.01
CA LYS A 186 8.44 -21.54 -36.40
C LYS A 186 7.05 -21.30 -37.01
N ASP A 187 6.93 -20.24 -37.80
CA ASP A 187 5.69 -19.86 -38.51
C ASP A 187 4.49 -19.62 -37.58
N THR A 188 4.74 -19.12 -36.37
CA THR A 188 3.72 -18.90 -35.35
C THR A 188 2.82 -17.71 -35.72
N PRO A 189 1.49 -17.88 -35.74
CA PRO A 189 0.59 -16.76 -35.94
C PRO A 189 0.72 -15.76 -34.79
N VAL A 190 0.44 -14.49 -35.09
CA VAL A 190 0.33 -13.45 -34.06
C VAL A 190 -0.84 -13.79 -33.14
N LYS A 191 -0.57 -13.92 -31.84
CA LYS A 191 -1.57 -14.09 -30.79
C LYS A 191 -1.80 -12.75 -30.10
N TYR A 192 -3.05 -12.50 -29.72
CA TYR A 192 -3.45 -11.26 -29.06
C TYR A 192 -3.77 -11.52 -27.60
N PHE A 193 -3.11 -10.80 -26.69
CA PHE A 193 -3.26 -10.99 -25.26
C PHE A 193 -3.58 -9.67 -24.56
N PRO A 194 -4.46 -9.67 -23.53
CA PRO A 194 -4.60 -8.54 -22.64
C PRO A 194 -3.24 -8.19 -22.01
N VAL A 195 -2.87 -6.91 -21.99
CA VAL A 195 -1.59 -6.43 -21.46
C VAL A 195 -1.37 -6.90 -20.03
N LYS A 196 -2.42 -6.84 -19.20
CA LYS A 196 -2.40 -7.28 -17.79
C LYS A 196 -2.13 -8.79 -17.61
N SER A 197 -2.32 -9.59 -18.65
CA SER A 197 -2.04 -11.04 -18.62
C SER A 197 -0.62 -11.40 -19.03
N MET A 198 0.20 -10.41 -19.37
CA MET A 198 1.57 -10.61 -19.88
C MET A 198 2.57 -10.08 -18.87
N GLU A 199 3.59 -10.86 -18.53
CA GLU A 199 4.68 -10.44 -17.64
C GLU A 199 5.89 -10.01 -18.45
N LEU A 200 6.45 -8.83 -18.19
CA LEU A 200 7.63 -8.36 -18.91
C LEU A 200 8.88 -9.08 -18.39
N GLN A 201 9.59 -9.78 -19.27
CA GLN A 201 10.82 -10.51 -18.93
C GLN A 201 12.06 -9.74 -19.40
N PHE A 202 12.05 -9.23 -20.64
CA PHE A 202 13.17 -8.47 -21.19
C PHE A 202 12.67 -7.27 -21.99
N CYS A 203 13.27 -6.12 -21.72
CA CYS A 203 13.08 -4.93 -22.52
C CYS A 203 13.91 -5.01 -23.79
N VAL A 204 13.36 -4.58 -24.93
CA VAL A 204 14.11 -4.50 -26.19
C VAL A 204 15.38 -3.66 -26.07
N GLU A 205 15.38 -2.62 -25.22
CA GLU A 205 16.54 -1.77 -24.98
C GLU A 205 17.70 -2.52 -24.31
N ASP A 206 17.43 -3.64 -23.62
CA ASP A 206 18.48 -4.46 -23.01
C ASP A 206 19.23 -5.31 -24.05
N MET A 207 18.72 -5.43 -25.27
CA MET A 207 19.30 -6.27 -26.34
C MET A 207 20.28 -5.53 -27.25
N VAL A 208 20.44 -4.21 -27.07
CA VAL A 208 21.27 -3.34 -27.93
C VAL A 208 22.61 -2.97 -27.27
N GLY A 209 23.00 -3.70 -26.22
CA GLY A 209 24.25 -3.52 -25.46
C GLY A 209 25.39 -4.40 -25.97
#